data_AF-A0A7C1ED13-F1
#
_entry.id   AF-A0A7C1ED13-F1
#
_cell.length_a   1.000
_cell.length_b   1.000
_cell.length_c   1.000
_cell.angle_alpha   90.00
_cell.angle_beta   90.00
_cell.angle_gamma   90.00
#
_symmetry.space_group_name_H-M   'P 1'
#
loop_
_entity.id
_entity.type
_entity.pdbx_description
1 polymer ?
#
loop_
_entity_poly.entity_id
_entity_poly.type
_entity_poly.pdbx_seq_one_letter_code
_entity_poly.pdbx_strand_id
1 'polypeptide(L)' 'MRHETIMLAHGSGGRRMHDLIRTTIGHILIRPEHTRYSDSAVLGISNGRVAFTTDTYV' A
#
# COMPACT_ATOMS: atom_id res chain seq x y z
N MET A 1 2.83 -8.01 -11.78
CA MET A 1 3.29 -6.85 -12.57
C MET A 1 3.33 -7.19 -14.06
N ARG A 2 2.70 -6.37 -14.91
CA ARG A 2 2.74 -6.53 -16.39
C ARG A 2 3.99 -5.92 -17.06
N HIS A 3 4.87 -5.30 -16.29
CA HIS A 3 6.07 -4.61 -16.76
C HIS A 3 7.26 -4.98 -15.88
N GLU A 4 8.41 -5.29 -16.48
CA GLU A 4 9.64 -5.65 -15.76
C GLU A 4 10.40 -4.42 -15.22
N THR A 5 10.06 -3.22 -15.70
CA THR A 5 10.76 -1.98 -15.33
C THR A 5 9.82 -0.98 -14.65
N ILE A 6 10.35 -0.23 -13.68
CA ILE A 6 9.63 0.88 -13.03
C ILE A 6 9.56 2.09 -13.99
N MET A 7 8.40 2.75 -14.04
CA MET A 7 8.10 3.91 -14.87
C MET A 7 7.53 5.03 -14.00
N LEU A 8 7.55 6.28 -14.48
CA LEU A 8 6.97 7.44 -13.78
C LEU A 8 5.51 7.22 -13.35
N ALA A 9 4.72 6.54 -14.19
CA ALA A 9 3.32 6.26 -13.90
C ALA A 9 3.10 5.32 -12.68
N HIS A 10 4.15 4.65 -12.18
CA HIS A 10 4.10 3.87 -10.94
C HIS A 10 4.18 4.72 -9.67
N GLY A 11 4.56 6.01 -9.77
CA GLY A 11 4.58 6.96 -8.64
C GLY A 11 3.50 8.05 -8.71
N SER A 12 2.64 8.05 -9.73
CA SER A 12 1.71 9.15 -10.00
C SER A 12 0.36 9.05 -9.28
N GLY A 13 0.20 8.17 -8.30
CA GLY A 13 -1.08 7.92 -7.61
C GLY A 13 -2.15 7.18 -8.41
N GLY A 14 -1.93 6.92 -9.71
CA GLY A 14 -2.93 6.37 -10.62
C GLY A 14 -3.05 4.84 -10.60
N ARG A 15 -3.74 4.30 -11.62
CA ARG A 15 -3.99 2.86 -11.77
C ARG A 15 -2.72 2.00 -11.73
N ARG A 16 -1.64 2.48 -12.34
CA ARG A 16 -0.36 1.75 -12.42
C ARG A 16 0.34 1.66 -11.06
N MET A 17 0.30 2.72 -10.25
CA MET A 17 0.76 2.67 -8.86
C MET A 17 -0.05 1.67 -8.04
N HIS A 18 -1.38 1.66 -8.18
CA HIS A 18 -2.25 0.71 -7.49
C HIS A 18 -1.97 -0.74 -7.87
N ASP A 19 -1.72 -1.03 -9.17
CA ASP A 19 -1.35 -2.36 -9.64
C ASP A 19 0.01 -2.81 -9.07
N LEU A 20 1.00 -1.92 -9.04
CA LEU A 20 2.30 -2.18 -8.41
C LEU A 20 2.16 -2.51 -6.92
N ILE A 21 1.42 -1.67 -6.18
CA ILE A 21 1.17 -1.88 -4.74
C ILE A 21 0.50 -3.23 -4.51
N ARG A 22 -0.55 -3.58 -5.25
CA ARG A 22 -1.32 -4.81 -5.01
C ARG A 22 -0.54 -6.06 -5.42
N THR A 23 0.06 -6.05 -6.60
CA THR A 23 0.61 -7.27 -7.21
C THR A 23 2.06 -7.54 -6.83
N THR A 24 2.76 -6.56 -6.25
CA THR A 24 4.17 -6.70 -5.86
C THR A 24 4.35 -6.45 -4.37
N ILE A 25 4.10 -5.23 -3.90
CA ILE A 25 4.35 -4.87 -2.49
C ILE A 25 3.44 -5.68 -1.56
N GLY A 26 2.13 -5.66 -1.83
CA GLY A 26 1.13 -6.41 -1.08
C GLY A 26 1.35 -7.91 -1.14
N HIS A 27 1.70 -8.44 -2.31
CA HIS A 27 2.02 -9.87 -2.46
C HIS A 27 3.20 -10.32 -1.58
N ILE A 28 4.23 -9.46 -1.42
CA ILE A 28 5.44 -9.79 -0.65
C ILE A 28 5.24 -9.52 0.85
N LEU A 29 4.58 -8.43 1.22
CA LEU A 29 4.59 -7.91 2.59
C LEU A 29 3.27 -8.10 3.36
N ILE A 30 2.14 -8.27 2.66
CA ILE A 30 0.81 -8.24 3.27
C ILE A 30 0.20 -9.64 3.20
N ARG A 31 -0.24 -10.15 4.35
CA ARG A 31 -1.03 -11.38 4.40
C ARG A 31 -2.45 -11.09 3.87
N PRO A 32 -3.10 -12.02 3.14
CA PRO A 32 -4.40 -11.79 2.52
C PRO A 32 -5.46 -11.17 3.45
N GLU A 33 -5.47 -11.57 4.72
CA GLU A 33 -6.39 -11.15 5.76
C GLU A 33 -6.18 -9.71 6.27
N HIS A 34 -5.08 -9.04 5.89
CA HIS A 34 -4.75 -7.65 6.28
C HIS A 34 -4.93 -6.63 5.14
N THR A 35 -5.58 -7.03 4.04
CA THR A 35 -5.56 -6.29 2.77
C THR A 35 -6.65 -5.21 2.72
N ARG A 36 -6.37 -4.00 3.25
CA ARG A 36 -7.33 -2.87 3.20
C ARG A 36 -6.95 -1.73 2.24
N TYR A 37 -5.65 -1.54 1.96
CA TYR A 37 -5.10 -0.45 1.13
C TYR A 37 -5.80 0.90 1.35
N SER A 38 -6.01 1.25 2.62
CA SER A 38 -6.60 2.51 3.07
C SER A 38 -5.53 3.56 3.36
N ASP A 39 -5.95 4.80 3.60
CA ASP A 39 -5.06 5.94 3.92
C ASP A 39 -4.21 5.75 5.18
N SER A 40 -4.58 4.80 6.04
CA SER A 40 -3.80 4.41 7.22
C SER A 40 -4.02 2.94 7.57
N ALA A 41 -3.05 2.36 8.28
CA ALA A 41 -3.22 1.10 8.99
C ALA A 41 -3.86 1.38 10.37
N VAL A 42 -4.79 0.51 10.79
CA VAL A 42 -5.43 0.62 12.11
C VAL A 42 -5.04 -0.59 12.96
N LEU A 43 -4.34 -0.34 14.06
CA LEU A 43 -3.94 -1.36 15.03
C LEU A 43 -4.84 -1.28 16.27
N GLY A 44 -5.51 -2.38 16.60
CA GLY A 44 -6.21 -2.52 17.88
C GLY A 44 -5.22 -2.75 19.01
N ILE A 45 -5.35 -1.97 20.09
CA ILE A 45 -4.57 -2.12 21.33
C ILE A 45 -5.54 -2.32 22.49
N SER A 46 -5.04 -2.76 23.66
CA SER A 46 -5.88 -3.13 24.81
C SER A 46 -6.94 -2.09 25.17
N ASN A 47 -6.61 -0.80 25.03
CA ASN A 47 -7.51 0.33 25.32
C ASN A 47 -7.63 1.27 24.11
N GLY A 48 -8.03 0.76 22.94
CA GLY A 48 -8.43 1.60 21.81
C GLY A 48 -7.80 1.19 20.48
N ARG A 49 -7.58 2.18 19.61
CA ARG A 49 -7.07 1.99 18.25
C ARG A 49 -6.05 3.06 17.90
N VAL A 50 -4.96 2.65 17.25
CA VAL A 50 -3.95 3.54 16.68
C VAL A 50 -4.09 3.56 15.17
N ALA A 51 -4.24 4.74 14.59
CA ALA A 51 -4.10 4.94 13.15
C ALA A 51 -2.66 5.33 12.84
N PHE A 52 -2.01 4.63 11.92
CA PHE A 52 -0.63 4.88 11.52
C PHE A 52 -0.54 5.03 10.00
N THR A 53 0.12 6.09 9.55
CA THR A 53 0.31 6.39 8.12
C THR A 53 1.64 7.11 7.91
N THR A 54 2.13 7.11 6.67
CA THR A 54 3.35 7.79 6.26
C THR A 54 3.22 8.23 4.81
N ASP A 55 3.71 9.43 4.53
CA ASP A 55 3.93 9.94 3.19
C ASP A 55 5.19 10.79 3.20
N THR A 56 5.78 10.97 2.02
CA THR A 56 6.79 12.01 1.78
C THR A 56 6.18 13.09 0.88
N TYR A 57 6.89 14.19 0.69
CA TYR A 57 6.42 15.24 -0.22
C TYR A 57 6.41 14.72 -1.67
N VAL A 58 5.34 15.04 -2.42
CA VAL A 58 5.15 14.65 -3.83
C VAL A 58 5.45 15.82 -4.74
#